data_AF-A0A1H7B2B8-F1
#
_entry.id   AF-A0A1H7B2B8-F1
#
_cell.length_a   1.000
_cell.length_b   1.000
_cell.length_c   1.000
_cell.angle_alpha   90.00
_cell.angle_beta   90.00
_cell.angle_gamma   90.00
#
_symmetry.space_group_name_H-M   'P 1'
#
loop_
_entity.id
_entity.type
_entity.pdbx_description
1 polymer ?
#
loop_
_entity_poly.entity_id
_entity_poly.type
_entity_poly.pdbx_seq_one_letter_code
_entity_poly.pdbx_strand_id
1 'polypeptide(L)'
;MTAKTSAERSAKTAAKRARLSEEELRHRVRPGTKAMLGELMEWNGIKEQAEAIQLLILNAHAAGPAGSAPMLATPRHEIAITENVARLIYREGAAEADRLDRAEA
;
A
#
# COMPACT_ATOMS: atom_id res chain seq x y z
N MET A 1 20.41 44.34 13.11
CA MET A 1 19.65 43.08 13.28
C MET A 1 20.59 41.92 12.96
N THR A 2 21.14 41.27 13.97
CA THR A 2 22.04 40.11 13.80
C THR A 2 21.25 38.93 13.23
N ALA A 3 21.80 38.26 12.23
CA ALA A 3 21.18 37.08 11.63
C ALA A 3 21.13 35.93 12.66
N LYS A 4 19.98 35.27 12.78
CA LYS A 4 19.80 34.16 13.71
C LYS A 4 20.68 32.98 13.32
N THR A 5 21.21 32.29 14.32
CA THR A 5 22.02 31.10 14.11
C THR A 5 21.17 29.93 13.59
N SER A 6 21.81 28.91 13.00
CA SER A 6 21.11 27.70 12.58
C SER A 6 20.38 27.00 13.74
N ALA A 7 21.04 26.94 14.91
CA ALA A 7 20.49 26.34 16.13
C ALA A 7 19.21 27.05 16.62
N GLU A 8 19.21 28.39 16.63
CA GLU A 8 18.02 29.18 17.03
C GLU A 8 16.83 28.96 16.09
N ARG A 9 17.08 28.81 14.79
CA ARG A 9 16.03 28.51 13.80
C ARG A 9 15.46 27.10 13.99
N SER A 10 16.32 26.12 14.24
CA SER A 10 15.91 24.74 14.53
C SER A 10 15.10 24.65 15.83
N ALA A 11 15.55 25.32 16.90
CA ALA A 11 14.84 25.37 18.17
C ALA A 11 13.46 26.04 18.05
N LYS A 12 13.37 27.17 17.33
CA LYS A 12 12.09 27.83 17.06
C LYS A 12 11.11 26.92 16.31
N THR A 13 11.62 26.17 15.34
CA THR A 13 10.80 25.23 14.55
C THR A 13 10.34 24.06 15.42
N ALA A 14 11.24 23.48 16.23
CA ALA A 14 10.90 22.40 17.15
C ALA A 14 9.83 22.84 18.18
N ALA A 15 9.96 24.04 18.76
CA ALA A 15 8.97 24.60 19.66
C ALA A 15 7.60 24.79 18.99
N LYS A 16 7.58 25.21 17.72
CA LYS A 16 6.33 25.32 16.94
C LYS A 16 5.67 23.95 16.76
N ARG A 17 6.43 22.92 16.39
CA ARG A 17 5.93 21.55 16.22
C ARG A 17 5.32 21.00 17.51
N ALA A 18 6.04 21.15 18.62
CA ALA A 18 5.56 20.75 19.94
C ALA A 18 4.25 21.47 20.33
N ARG A 19 4.18 22.79 20.08
CA ARG A 19 2.97 23.59 20.37
C ARG A 19 1.75 23.16 19.55
N LEU A 20 1.98 22.72 18.31
CA LEU A 20 0.92 22.29 17.40
C LEU A 20 0.65 20.79 17.45
N SER A 21 1.31 20.07 18.37
CA SER A 21 1.26 18.60 18.45
C SER A 21 1.52 17.94 17.09
N GLU A 22 2.42 18.54 16.29
CA GLU A 22 2.81 17.99 15.00
C GLU A 22 3.62 16.71 15.23
N GLU A 23 3.14 15.60 14.69
CA GLU A 23 3.85 14.33 14.67
C GLU A 23 4.48 14.08 13.31
N GLU A 24 5.72 13.59 13.31
CA GLU A 24 6.44 13.28 12.08
C GLU A 24 6.13 11.84 11.61
N LEU A 25 5.39 11.71 10.51
CA LEU A 25 5.14 10.41 9.87
C LEU A 25 6.30 10.03 8.94
N ARG A 26 7.30 9.33 9.47
CA ARG A 26 8.45 8.83 8.69
C ARG A 26 8.09 7.52 7.99
N HIS A 27 8.07 7.53 6.65
CA HIS A 27 7.79 6.33 5.85
C HIS A 27 8.91 6.07 4.82
N ARG A 28 9.54 4.89 4.91
CA ARG A 28 10.56 4.45 3.95
C ARG A 28 9.95 3.44 2.98
N VAL A 29 9.95 3.76 1.70
CA VAL A 29 9.30 2.98 0.64
C VAL A 29 10.28 2.39 -0.36
N ARG A 30 9.88 1.28 -0.98
CA ARG A 30 10.56 0.70 -2.15
C ARG A 30 10.20 1.50 -3.43
N PRO A 31 10.99 1.39 -4.51
CA PRO A 31 10.73 2.12 -5.75
C PRO A 31 9.32 1.92 -6.33
N GLY A 32 8.77 0.70 -6.26
CA GLY A 32 7.42 0.41 -6.76
C GLY A 32 6.33 1.22 -6.06
N THR A 33 6.33 1.27 -4.72
CA THR A 33 5.37 2.09 -3.96
C THR A 33 5.54 3.57 -4.25
N LYS A 34 6.79 4.04 -4.45
CA LYS A 34 7.06 5.42 -4.83
C LYS A 34 6.51 5.75 -6.22
N ALA A 35 6.61 4.82 -7.18
CA ALA A 35 6.05 4.99 -8.52
C ALA A 35 4.52 5.07 -8.48
N MET A 36 3.85 4.18 -7.74
CA MET A 36 2.38 4.24 -7.55
C MET A 36 1.92 5.58 -6.97
N LEU A 37 2.64 6.12 -5.97
CA LEU A 37 2.33 7.46 -5.45
C LEU A 37 2.51 8.55 -6.52
N GLY A 38 3.55 8.44 -7.35
CA GLY A 38 3.78 9.34 -8.48
C GLY A 38 2.67 9.32 -9.53
N GLU A 39 2.17 8.13 -9.87
CA GLU A 39 1.03 7.96 -10.79
C GLU A 39 -0.25 8.58 -10.20
N LEU A 40 -0.56 8.30 -8.93
CA LEU A 40 -1.69 8.92 -8.24
C LEU A 40 -1.59 10.45 -8.24
N MET A 41 -0.38 10.98 -8.04
CA MET A 41 -0.12 12.41 -8.11
C MET A 41 -0.36 12.97 -9.51
N GLU A 42 0.17 12.32 -10.54
CA GLU A 42 0.03 12.74 -11.94
C GLU A 42 -1.43 12.75 -12.38
N TRP A 43 -2.19 11.70 -12.07
CA TRP A 43 -3.62 11.61 -12.41
C TRP A 43 -4.46 12.74 -11.81
N ASN A 44 -4.04 13.28 -10.67
CA ASN A 44 -4.77 14.30 -9.93
C ASN A 44 -4.08 15.68 -9.99
N GLY A 45 -3.01 15.85 -10.77
CA GLY A 45 -2.27 17.10 -10.89
C GLY A 45 -1.57 17.58 -9.61
N ILE A 46 -1.29 16.67 -8.66
CA ILE A 46 -0.66 16.98 -7.38
C ILE A 46 0.86 16.99 -7.53
N LYS A 47 1.52 18.03 -7.01
CA LYS A 47 2.98 18.20 -7.13
C LYS A 47 3.74 17.74 -5.89
N GLU A 48 3.11 17.83 -4.72
CA GLU A 48 3.74 17.53 -3.43
C GLU A 48 3.27 16.18 -2.88
N GLN A 49 4.22 15.30 -2.55
CA GLN A 49 3.90 13.98 -1.98
C GLN A 49 3.15 14.08 -0.65
N ALA A 50 3.51 15.07 0.18
CA ALA A 50 2.85 15.28 1.47
C ALA A 50 1.37 15.66 1.29
N GLU A 51 1.05 16.45 0.27
CA GLU A 51 -0.31 16.81 -0.08
C GLU A 51 -1.10 15.59 -0.55
N ALA A 52 -0.52 14.77 -1.45
CA ALA A 52 -1.16 13.54 -1.91
C ALA A 52 -1.49 12.58 -0.74
N ILE A 53 -0.54 12.37 0.18
CA ILE A 53 -0.73 11.51 1.35
C ILE A 53 -1.81 12.09 2.28
N GLN A 54 -1.79 13.40 2.53
CA GLN A 54 -2.80 14.07 3.34
C GLN A 54 -4.20 13.91 2.73
N LEU A 55 -4.34 14.10 1.41
CA LEU A 55 -5.61 13.93 0.70
C LEU A 55 -6.09 12.48 0.73
N LEU A 56 -5.20 11.50 0.59
CA LEU A 56 -5.56 10.09 0.71
C LEU A 56 -6.13 9.77 2.09
N ILE A 57 -5.50 10.26 3.16
CA ILE A 57 -5.98 10.07 4.54
C ILE A 57 -7.34 10.73 4.73
N LEU A 58 -7.49 11.98 4.30
CA LEU A 58 -8.73 12.74 4.46
C LEU A 58 -9.89 12.10 3.70
N ASN A 59 -9.68 11.72 2.44
CA ASN A 59 -10.73 11.12 1.62
C ASN A 59 -11.09 9.70 2.08
N ALA A 60 -10.10 8.89 2.48
CA ALA A 60 -10.38 7.59 3.08
C ALA A 60 -11.20 7.74 4.36
N HIS A 61 -10.87 8.70 5.23
CA HIS A 61 -11.67 8.95 6.44
C HIS A 61 -13.09 9.44 6.12
N ALA A 62 -13.23 10.37 5.16
CA ALA A 62 -14.53 10.90 4.74
C ALA A 62 -15.44 9.82 4.11
N ALA A 63 -14.86 8.79 3.48
CA ALA A 63 -15.60 7.65 2.95
C ALA A 63 -16.22 6.76 4.05
N GLY A 64 -15.85 6.96 5.32
CA GLY A 64 -16.32 6.18 6.45
C GLY A 64 -15.83 4.73 6.46
N PRO A 65 -16.13 3.95 7.52
CA PRO A 65 -15.51 2.64 7.73
C PRO A 65 -15.71 1.65 6.58
N ALA A 66 -16.92 1.57 6.02
CA ALA A 66 -17.23 0.66 4.91
C ALA A 66 -16.62 1.13 3.59
N GLY A 67 -16.61 2.43 3.32
CA GLY A 67 -16.04 3.00 2.09
C GLY A 67 -14.51 2.96 2.06
N SER A 68 -13.87 3.10 3.22
CA SER A 68 -12.40 3.03 3.35
C SER A 68 -11.85 1.61 3.39
N ALA A 69 -12.66 0.63 3.82
CA ALA A 69 -12.25 -0.77 3.94
C ALA A 69 -11.53 -1.33 2.71
N PRO A 70 -12.04 -1.20 1.47
CA PRO A 70 -11.34 -1.71 0.28
C PRO A 70 -10.03 -0.98 -0.01
N MET A 71 -9.88 0.30 0.37
CA MET A 71 -8.65 1.09 0.15
C MET A 71 -7.52 0.67 1.10
N LEU A 72 -7.87 0.16 2.27
CA LEU A 72 -6.92 -0.30 3.30
C LEU A 72 -6.76 -1.82 3.33
N ALA A 73 -7.50 -2.53 2.48
CA ALA A 73 -7.39 -3.97 2.37
C ALA A 73 -6.03 -4.36 1.77
N THR A 74 -5.37 -5.34 2.37
CA THR A 74 -4.20 -5.96 1.74
C THR A 74 -4.65 -6.55 0.40
N PRO A 75 -4.02 -6.18 -0.74
CA PRO A 75 -4.38 -6.74 -2.03
C PRO A 75 -4.15 -8.25 -1.99
N ARG A 76 -5.24 -9.00 -1.87
CA ARG A 76 -5.22 -10.45 -2.05
C ARG A 76 -5.31 -10.68 -3.55
N HIS A 77 -4.27 -11.26 -4.13
CA HIS A 77 -4.38 -11.86 -5.45
C HIS A 77 -5.21 -13.12 -5.25
N GLU A 78 -6.49 -13.04 -5.60
CA GLU A 78 -7.33 -14.23 -5.63
C GLU A 78 -6.78 -15.16 -6.72
N ILE A 79 -6.29 -16.33 -6.31
CA ILE A 79 -5.84 -17.36 -7.24
C ILE A 79 -7.11 -18.07 -7.73
N ALA A 80 -7.72 -17.53 -8.79
CA ALA A 80 -8.82 -18.18 -9.46
C ALA A 80 -8.28 -19.32 -10.35
N ILE A 81 -8.57 -20.57 -9.99
CA ILE A 81 -8.29 -21.72 -10.87
C ILE A 81 -9.29 -21.64 -12.02
N THR A 82 -8.79 -21.42 -13.24
CA THR A 82 -9.66 -21.45 -14.43
C THR A 82 -10.20 -22.85 -14.65
N GLU A 83 -11.39 -22.97 -15.22
CA GLU A 83 -12.04 -24.25 -15.52
C GLU A 83 -11.15 -25.20 -16.36
N ASN A 84 -10.32 -24.65 -17.27
CA ASN A 84 -9.36 -25.45 -18.03
C ASN A 84 -8.24 -26.02 -17.16
N VAL A 85 -7.72 -25.24 -16.21
CA VAL A 85 -6.70 -25.70 -15.26
C VAL A 85 -7.30 -26.71 -14.28
N ALA A 86 -8.55 -26.51 -13.84
CA ALA A 86 -9.26 -27.46 -12.99
C ALA A 86 -9.40 -28.84 -13.67
N ARG A 87 -9.81 -28.84 -14.94
CA ARG A 87 -9.89 -30.07 -15.75
C ARG A 87 -8.55 -30.77 -15.89
N LEU A 88 -7.48 -30.01 -16.11
CA LEU A 88 -6.14 -30.56 -16.24
C LEU A 88 -5.71 -31.23 -14.93
N ILE A 89 -5.84 -30.52 -13.80
CA ILE A 89 -5.53 -31.05 -12.46
C ILE A 89 -6.32 -32.35 -12.21
N TYR A 90 -7.61 -32.37 -12.54
CA TYR A 90 -8.44 -33.54 -12.34
C TYR A 90 -7.98 -34.74 -13.19
N ARG A 91 -7.68 -34.51 -14.48
CA ARG A 91 -7.24 -35.57 -15.39
C ARG A 91 -5.90 -36.16 -14.97
N GLU A 92 -4.92 -35.32 -14.65
CA GLU A 92 -3.60 -35.79 -14.21
C GLU A 92 -3.70 -36.52 -12.86
N GLY A 93 -4.55 -36.02 -11.95
CA GLY A 93 -4.82 -36.69 -10.67
C GLY A 93 -5.46 -38.07 -10.84
N ALA A 94 -6.40 -38.22 -11.76
CA ALA A 94 -7.01 -39.51 -12.06
C ALA A 94 -6.00 -40.50 -12.66
N ALA A 95 -5.16 -40.06 -13.60
CA ALA A 95 -4.12 -40.89 -14.19
C ALA A 95 -3.08 -41.36 -13.16
N GLU A 96 -2.73 -40.49 -12.20
CA GLU A 96 -1.80 -40.82 -11.14
C GLU A 96 -2.40 -41.79 -10.11
N ALA A 97 -3.68 -41.63 -9.75
CA ALA A 97 -4.40 -42.60 -8.91
C ALA A 97 -4.40 -44.00 -9.54
N ASP A 98 -4.75 -44.11 -10.83
CA ASP A 98 -4.72 -45.39 -11.56
C ASP A 98 -3.31 -45.99 -11.63
N ARG A 99 -2.26 -45.16 -11.66
CA ARG A 99 -0.87 -45.63 -11.63
C ARG A 99 -0.52 -46.22 -10.26
N LEU A 100 -0.96 -45.57 -9.18
CA LEU A 100 -0.72 -46.01 -7.81
C LEU A 100 -1.47 -47.31 -7.51
N ASP A 101 -2.76 -47.39 -7.85
CA ASP A 101 -3.57 -48.59 -7.65
C ASP A 101 -2.96 -49.82 -8.34
N ARG A 102 -2.41 -49.64 -9.54
CA ARG A 102 -1.69 -50.70 -10.28
C ARG A 102 -0.32 -51.05 -9.72
N ALA A 103 0.31 -50.15 -8.97
CA ALA A 103 1.59 -50.41 -8.31
C ALA A 103 1.41 -51.06 -6.94
N GLU A 104 0.25 -50.91 -6.31
CA GLU A 104 -0.13 -51.53 -5.04
C GLU A 104 -0.77 -52.93 -5.19
N ALA A 105 -1.23 -53.28 -6.40
CA ALA A 105 -1.78 -54.59 -6.76
C ALA A 105 -0.70 -55.63 -7.15
#